data_AF-A0A7G8GPY8-F1
#
_entry.id   AF-A0A7G8GPY8-F1
#
_cell.length_a   1.000
_cell.length_b   1.000
_cell.length_c   1.000
_cell.angle_alpha   90.00
_cell.angle_beta   90.00
_cell.angle_gamma   90.00
#
_symmetry.space_group_name_H-M   'P 1'
#
loop_
_entity.id
_entity.type
_entity.pdbx_description
1 polymer ?
#
loop_
_entity_poly.entity_id
_entity_poly.type
_entity_poly.pdbx_seq_one_letter_code
_entity_poly.pdbx_strand_id
1 'polypeptide(L)'
;MRRKLDLVGVKLKLSHWLALSQPQRQALVDWSDAADALDQMRQHLRTISREMADGIVRDLPPAVDEPWQQGTALPDEIHSAAEARGVDLTPKQWAAISELDRFALCKLVRPGHDHHNLEAALSEVLG
;
A
#
# COMPACT_ATOMS: atom_id res chain seq x y z
N MET A 1 -4.51 -4.96 0.06
CA MET A 1 -5.46 -4.16 0.87
C MET A 1 -4.92 -2.80 1.29
N ARG A 2 -3.72 -2.70 1.92
CA ARG A 2 -3.19 -1.39 2.35
C ARG A 2 -3.12 -0.35 1.23
N ARG A 3 -2.57 -0.71 0.06
CA ARG A 3 -2.55 0.15 -1.14
C ARG A 3 -3.92 0.74 -1.49
N LYS A 4 -4.97 -0.10 -1.48
CA LYS A 4 -6.35 0.33 -1.76
C LYS A 4 -6.81 1.42 -0.80
N LEU A 5 -6.51 1.28 0.49
CA LEU A 5 -6.84 2.30 1.50
C LEU A 5 -6.11 3.63 1.26
N ASP A 6 -4.84 3.58 0.85
CA ASP A 6 -4.08 4.78 0.47
C ASP A 6 -4.69 5.42 -0.80
N LEU A 7 -5.08 4.63 -1.81
CA LEU A 7 -5.75 5.11 -3.04
C LEU A 7 -7.12 5.75 -2.78
N VAL A 8 -7.96 5.16 -1.93
CA VAL A 8 -9.28 5.72 -1.63
C VAL A 8 -9.25 6.83 -0.57
N GLY A 9 -8.08 7.10 0.03
CA GLY A 9 -7.94 8.09 1.08
C GLY A 9 -8.74 7.71 2.34
N VAL A 10 -8.61 6.48 2.83
CA VAL A 10 -9.33 6.02 4.04
C VAL A 10 -8.34 5.59 5.12
N LYS A 11 -8.47 6.16 6.31
CA LYS A 11 -7.75 5.73 7.51
C LYS A 11 -8.53 4.64 8.25
N LEU A 12 -8.14 3.39 8.02
CA LEU A 12 -8.61 2.27 8.82
C LEU A 12 -7.71 2.08 10.06
N LYS A 13 -8.28 2.25 11.26
CA LYS A 13 -7.57 1.96 12.53
C LYS A 13 -7.51 0.45 12.76
N LEU A 14 -6.55 0.02 13.59
CA LEU A 14 -6.44 -1.37 14.01
C LEU A 14 -7.71 -1.87 14.71
N SER A 15 -8.33 -1.04 15.56
CA SER A 15 -9.59 -1.36 16.22
C SER A 15 -10.75 -1.62 15.25
N HIS A 16 -10.88 -0.80 14.20
CA HIS A 16 -11.85 -1.04 13.12
C HIS A 16 -11.58 -2.39 12.45
N TRP A 17 -10.32 -2.66 12.09
CA TRP A 17 -9.92 -3.92 11.46
C TRP A 17 -10.24 -5.14 12.35
N LEU A 18 -9.93 -5.04 13.65
CA LEU A 18 -10.20 -6.10 14.63
C LEU A 18 -11.69 -6.33 14.86
N ALA A 19 -12.52 -5.30 14.73
CA ALA A 19 -13.97 -5.40 14.82
C ALA A 19 -14.63 -6.07 13.59
N LEU A 20 -13.95 -6.10 12.43
CA LEU A 20 -14.44 -6.81 11.26
C LEU A 20 -14.33 -8.33 11.44
N SER A 21 -15.35 -9.05 10.99
CA SER A 21 -15.33 -10.50 10.90
C SER A 21 -14.37 -10.98 9.80
N GLN A 22 -13.95 -12.24 9.86
CA GLN A 22 -13.05 -12.81 8.84
C GLN A 22 -13.61 -12.69 7.41
N PRO A 23 -14.90 -13.00 7.13
CA PRO A 23 -15.47 -12.77 5.80
C PRO A 23 -15.44 -11.31 5.34
N GLN A 24 -15.68 -10.35 6.25
CA GLN A 24 -15.61 -8.92 5.92
C GLN A 24 -14.17 -8.49 5.58
N ARG A 25 -13.18 -8.98 6.34
CA ARG A 25 -11.77 -8.72 6.04
C ARG A 25 -11.37 -9.31 4.68
N GLN A 26 -11.81 -10.53 4.39
CA GLN A 26 -11.53 -11.20 3.12
C GLN A 26 -12.15 -10.43 1.95
N ALA A 27 -13.40 -9.99 2.07
CA ALA A 27 -14.05 -9.17 1.06
C ALA A 27 -13.25 -7.89 0.74
N LEU A 28 -12.71 -7.21 1.77
CA LEU A 28 -11.86 -6.02 1.56
C LEU A 28 -10.51 -6.36 0.90
N VAL A 29 -9.97 -7.56 1.13
CA VAL A 29 -8.75 -8.02 0.46
C VAL A 29 -9.02 -8.29 -1.01
N ASP A 30 -10.12 -8.97 -1.32
CA ASP A 30 -10.51 -9.40 -2.67
C ASP A 30 -11.18 -8.31 -3.49
N TRP A 31 -11.46 -7.15 -2.89
CA TRP A 31 -12.12 -6.03 -3.55
C TRP A 31 -11.41 -5.62 -4.85
N SER A 32 -12.15 -5.26 -5.90
CA SER A 32 -11.49 -4.85 -7.16
C SER A 32 -10.69 -3.54 -7.00
N ASP A 33 -9.60 -3.42 -7.77
CA ASP A 33 -8.77 -2.21 -7.87
C ASP A 33 -9.28 -1.21 -8.92
N ALA A 34 -10.40 -1.49 -9.60
CA ALA A 34 -11.02 -0.57 -10.54
C ALA A 34 -11.52 0.70 -9.84
N ALA A 35 -11.48 1.85 -10.54
CA ALA A 35 -11.77 3.15 -9.94
C ALA A 35 -13.18 3.25 -9.32
N ASP A 36 -14.19 2.68 -9.99
CA ASP A 36 -15.57 2.59 -9.49
C ASP A 36 -15.69 1.67 -8.27
N ALA A 37 -14.97 0.55 -8.27
CA ALA A 37 -14.92 -0.38 -7.15
C ALA A 37 -14.25 0.24 -5.92
N LEU A 38 -13.20 1.04 -6.13
CA LEU A 38 -12.50 1.76 -5.05
C LEU A 38 -13.42 2.77 -4.35
N ASP A 39 -14.25 3.53 -5.10
CA ASP A 39 -15.23 4.42 -4.47
C ASP A 39 -16.30 3.63 -3.69
N GLN A 40 -16.79 2.52 -4.24
CA GLN A 40 -17.69 1.61 -3.52
C GLN A 40 -17.05 1.05 -2.23
N MET A 41 -15.76 0.70 -2.26
CA MET A 41 -15.03 0.24 -1.08
C MET A 41 -15.02 1.32 0.01
N ARG A 42 -14.80 2.58 -0.36
CA ARG A 42 -14.81 3.72 0.57
C ARG A 42 -16.18 3.87 1.24
N GLN A 43 -17.26 3.82 0.45
CA GLN A 43 -18.62 3.93 0.99
C GLN A 43 -18.98 2.73 1.88
N HIS A 44 -18.55 1.52 1.50
CA HIS A 44 -18.72 0.31 2.29
C HIS A 44 -18.03 0.42 3.65
N LEU A 45 -16.76 0.83 3.67
CA LEU A 45 -15.99 1.03 4.92
C LEU A 45 -16.66 2.04 5.85
N ARG A 46 -17.22 3.14 5.32
CA ARG A 46 -17.96 4.14 6.12
C ARG A 46 -19.26 3.58 6.70
N THR A 47 -19.93 2.71 5.96
CA THR A 47 -21.18 2.07 6.40
C THR A 47 -20.91 1.11 7.54
N ILE A 48 -19.98 0.17 7.36
CA ILE A 48 -19.69 -0.87 8.37
C ILE A 48 -19.01 -0.33 9.63
N SER A 49 -18.31 0.81 9.53
CA SER A 49 -17.65 1.44 10.69
C SER A 49 -18.56 2.35 11.51
N ARG A 50 -19.78 2.68 11.03
CA ARG A 50 -20.68 3.62 11.72
C ARG A 50 -21.04 3.18 13.14
N GLU A 51 -21.22 1.88 13.34
CA GLU A 51 -21.63 1.29 14.61
C GLU A 51 -20.44 0.78 15.45
N MET A 52 -19.21 0.95 14.97
CA MET A 52 -18.01 0.54 15.69
C MET A 52 -17.68 1.52 16.83
N ALA A 53 -17.01 1.02 17.87
CA ALA A 53 -16.65 1.81 19.05
C ALA A 53 -15.82 3.06 18.73
N ASP A 54 -14.98 3.02 17.69
CA ASP A 54 -14.17 4.15 17.24
C ASP A 54 -14.87 5.05 16.19
N GLY A 55 -16.12 4.73 15.87
CA GLY A 55 -16.96 5.42 14.90
C GLY A 55 -16.54 5.24 13.44
N ILE A 56 -17.06 6.11 12.58
CA ILE A 56 -16.83 6.08 11.14
C ILE A 56 -15.33 6.24 10.83
N VAL A 57 -14.83 5.46 9.86
CA VAL A 57 -13.47 5.64 9.32
C VAL A 57 -13.21 7.08 8.91
N ARG A 58 -11.99 7.57 9.16
CA ARG A 58 -11.61 8.94 8.78
C ARG A 58 -11.18 8.98 7.33
N ASP A 59 -11.55 10.06 6.66
CA ASP A 59 -10.96 10.39 5.37
C ASP A 59 -9.53 10.89 5.54
N LEU A 60 -8.73 10.58 4.54
CA LEU A 60 -7.40 11.11 4.28
C LEU A 60 -7.37 11.66 2.85
N PRO A 61 -6.41 12.53 2.52
CA PRO A 61 -6.08 12.79 1.14
C PRO A 61 -5.79 11.46 0.41
N PRO A 62 -6.47 11.17 -0.70
CA PRO A 62 -6.11 10.06 -1.58
C PRO A 62 -4.64 10.19 -2.01
N ALA A 63 -3.96 9.05 -2.15
CA ALA A 63 -2.64 9.00 -2.75
C ALA A 63 -2.70 9.43 -4.23
N VAL A 64 -2.04 10.54 -4.54
CA VAL A 64 -1.93 11.09 -5.90
C VAL A 64 -0.46 11.41 -6.16
N ASP A 65 0.02 11.02 -7.34
CA ASP A 65 1.39 11.19 -7.80
C ASP A 65 2.47 10.67 -6.83
N GLU A 66 2.14 9.62 -6.08
CA GLU A 66 3.09 9.01 -5.15
C GLU A 66 4.24 8.29 -5.89
N PRO A 67 5.43 8.17 -5.28
CA PRO A 67 6.59 7.55 -5.93
C PRO A 67 6.34 6.12 -6.44
N TRP A 68 5.48 5.35 -5.77
CA TRP A 68 5.11 3.99 -6.20
C TRP A 68 4.09 3.96 -7.33
N GLN A 69 3.35 5.04 -7.57
CA GLN A 69 2.49 5.20 -8.75
C GLN A 69 3.34 5.53 -9.99
N GLN A 70 4.42 6.30 -9.80
CA GLN A 70 5.31 6.74 -10.88
C GLN A 70 6.34 5.67 -11.27
N GLY A 71 6.25 5.15 -12.50
CA GLY A 71 7.19 4.13 -12.99
C GLY A 71 8.42 4.71 -13.67
N THR A 72 8.36 5.99 -14.03
CA THR A 72 9.36 6.67 -14.85
C THR A 72 10.54 7.21 -14.06
N ALA A 73 10.42 7.32 -12.74
CA ALA A 73 11.45 7.82 -11.86
C ALA A 73 11.65 6.85 -10.69
N LEU A 74 12.87 6.37 -10.53
CA LEU A 74 13.27 5.58 -9.36
C LEU A 74 13.48 6.55 -8.17
N PRO A 75 12.80 6.35 -7.03
CA PRO A 75 12.96 7.24 -5.88
C PRO A 75 14.33 7.05 -5.20
N ASP A 76 14.99 8.13 -4.83
CA ASP A 76 16.34 8.12 -4.23
C ASP A 76 16.43 7.24 -2.98
N GLU A 77 15.38 7.21 -2.16
CA GLU A 77 15.32 6.37 -0.96
C GLU A 77 15.39 4.88 -1.32
N ILE A 78 14.66 4.46 -2.37
CA ILE A 78 14.64 3.07 -2.85
C ILE A 78 16.00 2.73 -3.45
N HIS A 79 16.56 3.62 -4.27
CA HIS A 79 17.88 3.44 -4.88
C HIS A 79 18.95 3.26 -3.80
N SER A 80 19.03 4.19 -2.85
CA SER A 80 19.98 4.14 -1.73
C SER A 80 19.82 2.87 -0.89
N ALA A 81 18.57 2.42 -0.67
CA ALA A 81 18.31 1.21 0.10
C ALA A 81 18.68 -0.08 -0.66
N ALA A 82 18.55 -0.09 -1.99
CA ALA A 82 18.99 -1.19 -2.85
C ALA A 82 20.52 -1.25 -2.91
N GLU A 83 21.19 -0.11 -3.13
CA GLU A 83 22.65 0.00 -3.15
C GLU A 83 23.28 -0.44 -1.82
N ALA A 84 22.71 -0.04 -0.69
CA ALA A 84 23.17 -0.46 0.64
C ALA A 84 23.12 -1.99 0.86
N ARG A 85 22.40 -2.71 0.00
CA ARG A 85 22.26 -4.18 0.01
C ARG A 85 22.97 -4.84 -1.17
N GLY A 86 23.74 -4.09 -1.97
CA GLY A 86 24.43 -4.59 -3.15
C GLY A 86 23.52 -4.94 -4.32
N VAL A 87 22.29 -4.43 -4.34
CA VAL A 87 21.34 -4.60 -5.44
C VAL A 87 21.43 -3.41 -6.39
N ASP A 88 21.84 -3.65 -7.63
CA ASP A 88 21.82 -2.63 -8.69
C ASP A 88 20.41 -2.53 -9.28
N LEU A 89 19.62 -1.58 -8.74
CA LEU A 89 18.27 -1.30 -9.18
C LEU A 89 18.26 -0.10 -10.13
N THR A 90 18.06 -0.36 -11.42
CA THR A 90 17.99 0.69 -12.44
C THR A 90 16.57 1.27 -12.59
N PRO A 91 16.43 2.50 -13.12
CA PRO A 91 15.12 3.06 -13.46
C PRO A 91 14.31 2.20 -14.44
N LYS A 92 15.00 1.45 -15.32
CA LYS A 92 14.34 0.53 -16.26
C LYS A 92 13.74 -0.68 -15.53
N GLN A 93 14.44 -1.24 -14.56
CA GLN A 93 13.88 -2.30 -13.71
C GLN A 93 12.72 -1.76 -12.90
N TRP A 94 12.87 -0.59 -12.28
CA TRP A 94 11.78 0.07 -11.55
C TRP A 94 10.51 0.24 -12.38
N ALA A 95 10.64 0.69 -13.63
CA ALA A 95 9.51 0.84 -14.55
C ALA A 95 8.83 -0.50 -14.91
N ALA A 96 9.56 -1.61 -14.85
CA ALA A 96 9.03 -2.96 -15.11
C ALA A 96 8.33 -3.58 -13.89
N ILE A 97 8.58 -3.05 -12.69
CA ILE A 97 7.96 -3.52 -11.45
C ILE A 97 6.48 -3.09 -11.39
N SER A 98 5.63 -4.02 -10.97
CA SER A 98 4.20 -3.73 -10.78
C SER A 98 3.99 -2.58 -9.80
N GLU A 99 2.92 -1.80 -9.98
CA GLU A 99 2.60 -0.71 -9.04
C GLU A 99 2.44 -1.21 -7.59
N LEU A 100 1.93 -2.43 -7.41
CA LEU A 100 1.74 -3.04 -6.10
C LEU A 100 3.08 -3.34 -5.40
N ASP A 101 4.06 -3.82 -6.15
CA ASP A 101 5.39 -4.15 -5.62
C ASP A 101 6.20 -2.89 -5.35
N ARG A 102 6.09 -1.88 -6.23
CA ARG A 102 6.63 -0.53 -5.96
C ARG A 102 6.06 0.04 -4.67
N PHE A 103 4.75 -0.13 -4.42
CA PHE A 103 4.12 0.28 -3.18
C PHE A 103 4.72 -0.45 -1.97
N ALA A 104 4.94 -1.77 -2.06
CA ALA A 104 5.55 -2.54 -0.98
C ALA A 104 6.97 -2.04 -0.67
N LEU A 105 7.80 -1.84 -1.69
CA LEU A 105 9.16 -1.32 -1.52
C LEU A 105 9.15 0.07 -0.85
N CYS A 106 8.29 1.00 -1.29
CA CYS A 106 8.14 2.32 -0.67
C CYS A 106 7.66 2.29 0.79
N LYS A 107 6.94 1.24 1.22
CA LYS A 107 6.56 1.09 2.64
C LYS A 107 7.68 0.48 3.48
N LEU A 108 8.53 -0.37 2.89
CA LEU A 108 9.63 -1.05 3.57
C LEU A 108 10.86 -0.15 3.80
N VAL A 109 11.10 0.83 2.93
CA VAL A 109 12.28 1.73 2.98
C VAL A 109 12.14 2.87 4.00
N ARG A 110 10.99 2.99 4.69
CA ARG A 110 10.74 4.13 5.58
C ARG A 110 11.72 4.19 6.76
N PRO A 111 12.28 5.38 7.07
CA PRO A 111 13.22 5.54 8.17
C PRO A 111 12.57 5.13 9.52
N GLY A 112 13.26 4.25 10.26
CA GLY A 112 12.84 3.78 11.58
C GLY A 112 12.16 2.40 11.62
N HIS A 113 12.04 1.69 10.49
CA HIS A 113 11.62 0.30 10.45
C HIS A 113 12.80 -0.65 10.25
N ASP A 114 12.70 -1.86 10.82
CA ASP A 114 13.65 -2.94 10.58
C ASP A 114 13.53 -3.40 9.12
N HIS A 115 14.64 -3.29 8.38
CA HIS A 115 14.66 -3.47 6.93
C HIS A 115 14.97 -4.91 6.52
N HIS A 116 14.89 -5.88 7.44
CA HIS A 116 15.16 -7.29 7.14
C HIS A 116 14.26 -7.82 6.02
N ASN A 117 13.03 -7.31 5.89
CA ASN A 117 12.07 -7.74 4.85
C ASN A 117 12.38 -7.14 3.48
N LEU A 118 13.20 -6.09 3.41
CA LEU A 118 13.46 -5.38 2.15
C LEU A 118 14.31 -6.22 1.20
N GLU A 119 15.26 -6.98 1.71
CA GLU A 119 16.11 -7.86 0.89
C GLU A 119 15.28 -8.96 0.22
N ALA A 120 14.41 -9.62 0.99
CA ALA A 120 13.50 -10.63 0.45
C ALA A 120 12.55 -10.02 -0.60
N ALA A 121 11.98 -8.84 -0.33
CA ALA A 121 11.11 -8.15 -1.27
C ALA A 121 11.83 -7.75 -2.57
N LEU A 122 13.07 -7.25 -2.49
CA LEU A 122 13.86 -6.92 -3.68
C LEU A 122 14.14 -8.17 -4.53
N SER A 123 14.45 -9.30 -3.89
CA SER A 123 14.68 -10.58 -4.58
C SER A 123 13.43 -11.10 -5.28
N GLU A 124 12.26 -11.04 -4.63
CA GLU A 124 10.99 -11.48 -5.21
C GLU A 124 10.56 -10.62 -6.40
N VAL A 125 10.85 -9.33 -6.35
CA VAL A 125 10.41 -8.36 -7.35
C VAL A 125 11.37 -8.26 -8.55
N LEU A 126 12.64 -8.62 -8.36
CA LEU A 126 13.69 -8.57 -9.39
C LEU A 126 14.07 -9.94 -9.97
N GLY A 127 13.66 -11.04 -9.32
CA GLY A 127 13.87 -12.43 -9.75
C GLY A 127 12.83 -12.90 -10.76
#